data_AF-A0A2V1D574-F1
#
_entry.id   AF-A0A2V1D574-F1
#
_cell.length_a   1.000
_cell.length_b   1.000
_cell.length_c   1.000
_cell.angle_alpha   90.00
_cell.angle_beta   90.00
_cell.angle_gamma   90.00
#
_symmetry.space_group_name_H-M   'P 1'
#
loop_
_entity.id
_entity.type
_entity.pdbx_description
1 polymer ?
#
loop_
_entity_poly.entity_id
_entity_poly.type
_entity_poly.pdbx_seq_one_letter_code
_entity_poly.pdbx_strand_id
1 'polypeptide(L)'
;MIIYTDLLTGDEIISDVYDLKLVDDVVYEADCKKITVGVGDVDIGANASAEGGDDEGADDQAEQVIDVVHSFRLNETSFDKKSYLTHLKSYMKAVKAKLTEKGASADEITTFEKGAQAFAKKIVANFKDYEFLIGESMDPDGMVVLLNYREDGVTPYVTVWKHGLGETKV
;
A
#
# COMPACT_ATOMS: atom_id res chain seq x y z
N MET A 1 17.32 -8.90 2.97
CA MET A 1 16.15 -8.20 2.39
C MET A 1 15.79 -7.07 3.34
N ILE A 2 15.23 -5.97 2.86
CA ILE A 2 14.71 -4.89 3.69
C ILE A 2 13.19 -4.93 3.61
N ILE A 3 12.55 -5.01 4.77
CA ILE A 3 11.11 -4.82 4.89
C ILE A 3 10.85 -3.38 5.34
N TYR A 4 9.92 -2.74 4.64
CA TYR A 4 9.43 -1.41 4.97
C TYR A 4 8.10 -1.53 5.70
N THR A 5 8.04 -0.97 6.91
CA THR A 5 6.85 -0.97 7.74
C THR A 5 6.27 0.43 7.87
N ASP A 6 4.96 0.56 8.01
CA ASP A 6 4.35 1.86 8.33
C ASP A 6 4.83 2.33 9.72
N LEU A 7 5.33 3.57 9.78
CA LEU A 7 5.79 4.18 11.03
C LEU A 7 4.68 4.37 12.07
N LEU A 8 3.42 4.40 11.63
CA LEU A 8 2.27 4.62 12.52
C LEU A 8 1.76 3.31 13.11
N THR A 9 1.52 2.30 12.28
CA THR A 9 0.89 1.04 12.70
C THR A 9 1.90 -0.08 12.97
N GLY A 10 3.04 -0.06 12.28
CA GLY A 10 4.01 -1.15 12.27
C GLY A 10 3.73 -2.24 11.24
N ASP A 11 2.65 -2.12 10.44
CA ASP A 11 2.31 -3.08 9.40
C ASP A 11 3.40 -3.13 8.32
N GLU A 12 3.68 -4.31 7.78
CA GLU A 12 4.55 -4.47 6.62
C GLU A 12 3.84 -3.95 5.36
N ILE A 13 4.49 -3.05 4.62
CA ILE A 13 3.87 -2.36 3.47
C ILE A 13 4.49 -2.81 2.16
N ILE A 14 5.83 -2.87 2.11
CA ILE A 14 6.59 -3.24 0.91
C ILE A 14 7.99 -3.72 1.29
N SER A 15 8.77 -4.21 0.34
CA SER A 15 10.17 -4.60 0.53
C SER A 15 11.08 -4.10 -0.61
N ASP A 16 12.39 -4.14 -0.38
CA ASP A 16 13.40 -3.74 -1.38
C ASP A 16 13.44 -4.66 -2.62
N VAL A 17 12.84 -5.86 -2.57
CA VAL A 17 12.81 -6.78 -3.71
C VAL A 17 11.91 -6.30 -4.86
N TYR A 18 11.12 -5.26 -4.65
CA TYR A 18 10.26 -4.64 -5.67
C TYR A 18 10.93 -3.47 -6.43
N ASP A 19 12.25 -3.27 -6.29
CA ASP A 19 13.01 -2.23 -6.98
C ASP A 19 12.40 -0.82 -6.82
N LEU A 20 12.26 -0.38 -5.57
CA LEU A 20 11.61 0.88 -5.19
C LEU A 20 12.25 2.10 -5.90
N LYS A 21 11.45 2.81 -6.71
CA LYS A 21 11.86 4.03 -7.42
C LYS A 21 11.46 5.25 -6.61
N LEU A 22 12.43 6.06 -6.21
CA LEU A 22 12.17 7.34 -5.54
C LEU A 22 11.60 8.36 -6.54
N VAL A 23 10.42 8.91 -6.23
CA VAL A 23 9.76 9.94 -7.04
C VAL A 23 9.48 11.18 -6.19
N ASP A 24 9.82 12.34 -6.75
CA ASP A 24 9.70 13.67 -6.11
C ASP A 24 10.32 13.76 -4.70
N ASP A 25 11.31 12.90 -4.41
CA ASP A 25 11.98 12.75 -3.11
C ASP A 25 11.09 12.34 -1.92
N VAL A 26 9.78 12.10 -2.13
CA VAL A 26 8.80 11.88 -1.05
C VAL A 26 8.01 10.58 -1.10
N VAL A 27 7.95 9.92 -2.26
CA VAL A 27 7.26 8.64 -2.42
C VAL A 27 8.17 7.61 -3.09
N TYR A 28 7.92 6.35 -2.81
CA TYR A 28 8.42 5.25 -3.62
C TYR A 28 7.31 4.73 -4.52
N GLU A 29 7.66 4.47 -5.78
CA GLU A 29 6.84 3.71 -6.70
C GLU A 29 7.49 2.36 -6.98
N ALA A 30 6.68 1.31 -7.08
CA ALA A 30 7.17 -0.03 -7.35
C ALA A 30 6.25 -0.74 -8.35
N ASP A 31 6.83 -1.34 -9.38
CA ASP A 31 6.08 -2.12 -10.37
C ASP A 31 5.72 -3.49 -9.77
N CYS A 32 4.48 -3.90 -9.96
CA CYS A 32 3.91 -5.12 -9.39
C CYS A 32 3.51 -6.08 -10.51
N LYS A 33 3.15 -7.31 -10.14
CA LYS A 33 2.73 -8.35 -11.09
C LYS A 33 1.41 -8.95 -10.68
N LYS A 34 0.61 -9.34 -11.67
CA LYS A 34 -0.54 -10.23 -11.43
C LYS A 34 -0.02 -11.65 -11.30
N ILE A 35 -0.35 -12.30 -10.19
CA ILE A 35 -0.01 -13.69 -9.89
C ILE A 35 -1.29 -14.49 -9.73
N THR A 36 -1.21 -15.79 -9.99
CA THR A 36 -2.30 -16.72 -9.75
C THR A 36 -2.07 -17.41 -8.41
N VAL A 37 -2.99 -17.24 -7.47
CA VAL A 37 -2.95 -17.88 -6.15
C VAL A 37 -3.96 -19.01 -6.13
N GLY A 38 -3.53 -20.21 -5.73
CA GLY A 38 -4.40 -21.37 -5.54
C GLY A 38 -5.08 -21.35 -4.17
N VAL A 39 -6.22 -22.05 -4.05
CA VAL A 39 -7.09 -22.07 -2.86
C VAL A 39 -6.40 -22.49 -1.55
N GLY A 40 -5.23 -23.11 -1.61
CA GLY A 40 -4.48 -23.54 -0.42
C GLY A 40 -3.68 -22.44 0.30
N ASP A 41 -3.47 -21.28 -0.33
CA ASP A 41 -2.69 -20.16 0.24
C ASP A 41 -3.56 -19.03 0.79
N VAL A 42 -4.88 -19.06 0.53
CA VAL A 42 -5.82 -18.10 1.11
C VAL A 42 -6.36 -18.70 2.40
N ASP A 43 -5.80 -18.28 3.54
CA ASP A 43 -6.26 -18.65 4.88
C ASP A 43 -7.60 -17.93 5.20
N ILE A 44 -8.64 -18.21 4.39
CA ILE A 44 -10.01 -17.79 4.69
C ILE A 44 -10.46 -18.64 5.86
N GLY A 45 -10.30 -18.06 7.05
CA GLY A 45 -10.69 -18.63 8.32
C GLY A 45 -11.98 -19.45 8.22
N ALA A 46 -11.85 -20.73 8.58
CA ALA A 46 -12.86 -21.76 8.54
C ALA A 46 -14.29 -21.27 8.80
N ASN A 47 -15.03 -21.02 7.71
CA ASN A 47 -16.48 -21.11 7.73
C ASN A 47 -16.90 -22.19 6.73
N ALA A 48 -16.78 -23.44 7.18
CA ALA A 48 -17.31 -24.59 6.47
C ALA A 48 -18.84 -24.54 6.51
N SER A 49 -19.45 -23.82 5.57
CA SER A 49 -20.83 -24.10 5.16
C SER A 49 -20.78 -25.23 4.15
N ALA A 50 -21.02 -26.44 4.66
CA ALA A 50 -21.13 -27.65 3.89
C ALA A 50 -22.40 -27.64 3.05
N GLU A 51 -22.30 -27.69 1.72
CA GLU A 51 -23.26 -28.35 0.83
C GLU A 51 -22.59 -28.74 -0.50
N GLY A 52 -22.79 -29.99 -0.92
CA GLY A 52 -22.83 -30.41 -2.33
C GLY A 52 -21.51 -30.69 -3.03
N GLY A 53 -21.20 -31.97 -3.26
CA GLY A 53 -20.11 -32.37 -4.14
C GLY A 53 -20.44 -32.23 -5.63
N ASP A 54 -19.42 -31.94 -6.43
CA ASP A 54 -19.19 -32.55 -7.74
C ASP A 54 -17.69 -32.40 -8.08
N ASP A 55 -17.09 -33.50 -8.53
CA ASP A 55 -15.67 -33.67 -8.83
C ASP A 55 -15.42 -33.40 -10.32
N GLU A 56 -15.50 -32.13 -10.76
CA GLU A 56 -15.04 -31.67 -12.09
C GLU A 56 -14.69 -30.16 -12.08
N GLY A 57 -13.60 -29.75 -11.42
CA GLY A 57 -13.20 -28.32 -11.49
C GLY A 57 -12.06 -27.86 -10.59
N ALA A 58 -10.89 -28.52 -10.63
CA ALA A 58 -9.73 -28.05 -9.86
C ALA A 58 -9.06 -26.78 -10.45
N ASP A 59 -9.44 -26.35 -11.66
CA ASP A 59 -8.88 -25.16 -12.35
C ASP A 59 -9.70 -23.88 -12.10
N ASP A 60 -10.94 -24.01 -11.60
CA ASP A 60 -11.91 -22.89 -11.51
C ASP A 60 -11.78 -22.03 -10.24
N GLN A 61 -10.81 -22.33 -9.37
CA GLN A 61 -10.67 -21.66 -8.07
C GLN A 61 -9.35 -20.88 -7.91
N ALA A 62 -8.62 -20.66 -9.00
CA ALA A 62 -7.38 -19.89 -8.98
C ALA A 62 -7.68 -18.40 -9.14
N GLU A 63 -7.36 -17.58 -8.13
CA GLU A 63 -7.61 -16.13 -8.16
C GLU A 63 -6.38 -15.39 -8.69
N GLN A 64 -6.59 -14.42 -9.59
CA GLN A 64 -5.54 -13.48 -9.97
C GLN A 64 -5.51 -12.31 -9.02
N VAL A 65 -4.39 -12.17 -8.30
CA VAL A 65 -4.16 -11.07 -7.35
C VAL A 65 -2.86 -10.35 -7.70
N ILE A 66 -2.68 -9.14 -7.18
CA ILE A 66 -1.42 -8.42 -7.33
C ILE A 66 -0.44 -8.92 -6.28
N ASP A 67 0.78 -9.26 -6.70
CA ASP A 67 1.81 -9.86 -5.86
C ASP A 67 2.09 -9.07 -4.58
N VAL A 68 2.21 -7.75 -4.64
CA VAL A 68 2.41 -6.90 -3.46
C VAL A 68 1.20 -6.93 -2.51
N VAL A 69 -0.02 -6.94 -3.05
CA VAL A 69 -1.25 -6.98 -2.25
C VAL A 69 -1.31 -8.29 -1.48
N HIS A 70 -1.01 -9.40 -2.16
CA HIS A 70 -1.00 -10.72 -1.54
C HIS A 70 0.16 -10.89 -0.54
N SER A 71 1.38 -10.51 -0.90
CA SER A 71 2.58 -10.74 -0.08
C SER A 71 2.57 -9.96 1.23
N PHE A 72 2.01 -8.76 1.24
CA PHE A 72 1.91 -7.90 2.43
C PHE A 72 0.49 -7.88 3.02
N ARG A 73 -0.40 -8.75 2.52
CA ARG A 73 -1.79 -8.89 2.99
C ARG A 73 -2.51 -7.54 3.08
N LEU A 74 -2.31 -6.72 2.04
CA LEU A 74 -2.95 -5.42 1.95
C LEU A 74 -4.43 -5.60 1.67
N ASN A 75 -5.26 -4.75 2.29
CA ASN A 75 -6.70 -4.79 2.17
C ASN A 75 -7.20 -3.63 1.32
N GLU A 76 -8.15 -3.89 0.43
CA GLU A 76 -8.81 -2.83 -0.33
C GLU A 76 -9.71 -1.97 0.58
N THR A 77 -9.71 -0.68 0.30
CA THR A 77 -10.62 0.28 0.93
C THR A 77 -11.10 1.31 -0.09
N SER A 78 -12.09 2.10 0.29
CA SER A 78 -12.70 3.08 -0.59
C SER A 78 -12.76 4.44 0.07
N PHE A 79 -12.34 5.46 -0.66
CA PHE A 79 -12.48 6.85 -0.26
C PHE A 79 -13.27 7.65 -1.29
N ASP A 80 -14.00 8.65 -0.80
CA ASP A 80 -14.32 9.80 -1.63
C ASP A 80 -13.20 10.85 -1.52
N LYS A 81 -13.12 11.76 -2.49
CA LYS A 81 -12.05 12.77 -2.56
C LYS A 81 -11.91 13.60 -1.27
N LYS A 82 -13.02 13.88 -0.58
CA LYS A 82 -13.02 14.69 0.65
C LYS A 82 -12.55 13.88 1.85
N SER A 83 -13.01 12.63 2.00
CA SER A 83 -12.54 11.74 3.07
C SER A 83 -11.06 11.41 2.91
N TYR A 84 -10.59 11.13 1.69
CA TYR A 84 -9.16 10.91 1.42
C TYR A 84 -8.30 12.13 1.79
N LEU A 85 -8.70 13.34 1.37
CA LEU A 85 -7.97 14.56 1.72
C LEU A 85 -7.91 14.81 3.25
N THR A 86 -8.96 14.38 3.96
CA THR A 86 -9.02 14.49 5.42
C THR A 86 -8.07 13.49 6.07
N HIS A 87 -8.12 12.23 5.64
CA HIS A 87 -7.19 11.18 6.06
C HIS A 87 -5.74 11.60 5.79
N LEU A 88 -5.43 11.97 4.54
CA LEU A 88 -4.08 12.34 4.12
C LEU A 88 -3.51 13.46 4.99
N LYS A 89 -4.31 14.49 5.32
CA LYS A 89 -3.87 15.58 6.19
C LYS A 89 -3.52 15.09 7.60
N SER A 90 -4.36 14.23 8.19
CA SER A 90 -4.13 13.66 9.52
C SER A 90 -2.89 12.76 9.52
N TYR A 91 -2.79 11.87 8.53
CA TYR A 91 -1.66 10.99 8.31
C TYR A 91 -0.33 11.77 8.19
N MET A 92 -0.28 12.80 7.33
CA MET A 92 0.92 13.63 7.17
C MET A 92 1.37 14.30 8.47
N LYS A 93 0.41 14.74 9.29
CA LYS A 93 0.71 15.33 10.61
C LYS A 93 1.28 14.29 11.57
N ALA A 94 0.72 13.07 11.57
CA ALA A 94 1.20 11.97 12.41
C ALA A 94 2.61 11.52 12.00
N VAL A 95 2.87 11.36 10.70
CA VAL A 95 4.21 11.04 10.18
C VAL A 95 5.22 12.12 10.55
N LYS A 96 4.88 13.41 10.39
CA LYS A 96 5.77 14.51 10.81
C LYS A 96 6.11 14.44 12.29
N ALA A 97 5.13 14.13 13.14
CA ALA A 97 5.37 13.96 14.57
C ALA A 97 6.35 12.80 14.83
N LYS A 98 6.13 11.63 14.21
CA LYS A 98 7.02 10.48 14.32
C LYS A 98 8.43 10.75 13.82
N LEU A 99 8.59 11.44 12.69
CA LEU A 99 9.91 11.85 12.17
C LEU A 99 10.63 12.75 13.19
N THR A 100 9.91 13.70 13.77
CA THR A 100 10.46 14.60 14.80
C THR A 100 10.88 13.82 16.05
N GLU A 101 10.06 12.89 16.52
CA GLU A 101 10.35 12.02 17.67
C GLU A 101 11.57 11.12 17.43
N LYS A 102 11.76 10.63 16.19
CA LYS A 102 12.92 9.84 15.78
C LYS A 102 14.18 10.67 15.52
N GLY A 103 14.10 11.99 15.66
CA GLY A 103 15.24 12.90 15.48
C GLY A 103 15.59 13.18 14.01
N ALA A 104 14.62 13.09 13.11
CA ALA A 104 14.79 13.50 11.71
C ALA A 104 15.29 14.95 11.62
N SER A 105 16.12 15.21 10.62
CA SER A 105 16.66 16.55 10.41
C SER A 105 15.56 17.54 10.01
N ALA A 106 15.77 18.83 10.30
CA ALA A 106 14.84 19.87 9.86
C ALA A 106 14.69 19.94 8.33
N ASP A 107 15.74 19.58 7.59
CA ASP A 107 15.74 19.50 6.14
C ASP A 107 14.86 18.37 5.62
N GLU A 108 14.93 17.18 6.24
CA GLU A 108 14.08 16.04 5.93
C GLU A 108 12.60 16.35 6.20
N ILE A 109 12.29 16.95 7.35
CA ILE A 109 10.93 17.39 7.69
C ILE A 109 10.42 18.39 6.65
N THR A 110 11.26 19.35 6.23
CA THR A 110 10.89 20.36 5.23
C THR A 110 10.65 19.74 3.85
N THR A 111 11.50 18.77 3.46
CA THR A 111 11.37 18.00 2.22
C THR A 111 10.05 17.25 2.20
N PHE A 112 9.74 16.54 3.29
CA PHE A 112 8.47 15.83 3.45
C PHE A 112 7.28 16.78 3.34
N GLU A 113 7.24 17.88 4.10
CA GLU A 113 6.07 18.78 4.09
C GLU A 113 5.80 19.38 2.71
N LYS A 114 6.84 19.86 2.02
CA LYS A 114 6.69 20.48 0.70
C LYS A 114 6.38 19.46 -0.37
N GLY A 115 7.11 18.35 -0.40
CA GLY A 115 6.92 17.31 -1.41
C GLY A 115 5.59 16.59 -1.21
N ALA A 116 5.17 16.30 0.01
CA ALA A 116 3.86 15.71 0.28
C ALA A 116 2.72 16.63 -0.14
N GLN A 117 2.82 17.94 0.11
CA GLN A 117 1.82 18.89 -0.37
C GLN A 117 1.76 18.94 -1.91
N ALA A 118 2.90 18.86 -2.58
CA ALA A 118 2.95 18.84 -4.05
C ALA A 118 2.38 17.53 -4.61
N PHE A 119 2.78 16.39 -4.06
CA PHE A 119 2.35 15.06 -4.50
C PHE A 119 0.86 14.82 -4.21
N ALA A 120 0.34 15.31 -3.07
CA ALA A 120 -1.09 15.29 -2.77
C ALA A 120 -1.95 15.93 -3.87
N LYS A 121 -1.46 16.99 -4.54
CA LYS A 121 -2.17 17.60 -5.68
C LYS A 121 -2.20 16.66 -6.89
N LYS A 122 -1.12 15.92 -7.15
CA LYS A 122 -1.06 14.91 -8.22
C LYS A 122 -2.06 13.77 -7.95
N ILE A 123 -2.15 13.32 -6.69
CA ILE A 123 -3.12 12.30 -6.30
C ILE A 123 -4.55 12.80 -6.52
N VAL A 124 -4.87 14.02 -6.07
CA VAL A 124 -6.22 14.59 -6.22
C VAL A 124 -6.63 14.80 -7.68
N ALA A 125 -5.67 15.14 -8.54
CA ALA A 125 -5.91 15.31 -9.97
C ALA A 125 -6.32 13.98 -10.63
N ASN A 126 -5.68 12.89 -10.23
CA ASN A 126 -5.89 11.54 -10.77
C ASN A 126 -6.66 10.62 -9.80
N PHE A 127 -7.44 11.21 -8.89
CA PHE A 127 -8.03 10.49 -7.74
C PHE A 127 -8.86 9.27 -8.14
N LYS A 128 -9.53 9.33 -9.30
CA LYS A 128 -10.41 8.26 -9.78
C LYS A 128 -9.65 7.07 -10.37
N ASP A 129 -8.36 7.26 -10.66
CA ASP A 129 -7.53 6.24 -11.28
C ASP A 129 -6.84 5.37 -10.21
N TYR A 130 -6.87 5.80 -8.95
CA TYR A 130 -6.29 5.08 -7.83
C TYR A 130 -7.28 4.11 -7.19
N GLU A 131 -6.79 2.91 -6.93
CA GLU A 131 -7.33 1.97 -5.97
C GLU A 131 -6.59 2.19 -4.63
N PHE A 132 -7.34 2.16 -3.52
CA PHE A 132 -6.79 2.45 -2.20
C PHE A 132 -6.62 1.15 -1.42
N LEU A 133 -5.42 0.94 -0.90
CA LEU A 133 -5.08 -0.22 -0.10
C LEU A 133 -4.61 0.23 1.29
N ILE A 134 -4.84 -0.58 2.32
CA ILE A 134 -4.38 -0.36 3.70
C ILE A 134 -3.67 -1.61 4.22
N GLY A 135 -2.85 -1.45 5.26
CA GLY A 135 -2.11 -2.54 5.89
C GLY A 135 -3.00 -3.64 6.49
N GLU A 136 -2.37 -4.75 6.90
CA GLU A 136 -3.04 -5.93 7.46
C GLU A 136 -3.93 -5.58 8.66
N SER A 137 -3.51 -4.63 9.51
CA SER A 137 -4.28 -4.23 10.69
C SER A 137 -5.59 -3.49 10.37
N MET A 138 -5.72 -3.00 9.12
CA MET A 138 -6.80 -2.12 8.67
C MET A 138 -6.96 -0.85 9.53
N ASP A 139 -5.88 -0.39 10.18
CA ASP A 139 -5.93 0.80 11.01
C ASP A 139 -6.22 2.05 10.16
N PRO A 140 -7.30 2.81 10.48
CA PRO A 140 -7.71 3.96 9.67
C PRO A 140 -6.73 5.14 9.73
N ASP A 141 -5.82 5.18 10.70
CA ASP A 141 -4.79 6.20 10.83
C ASP A 141 -3.49 5.82 10.09
N GLY A 142 -3.38 4.58 9.60
CA GLY A 142 -2.23 4.05 8.89
C GLY A 142 -2.04 4.57 7.47
N MET A 143 -0.95 4.13 6.84
CA MET A 143 -0.64 4.45 5.45
C MET A 143 -1.70 3.89 4.50
N VAL A 144 -2.17 4.76 3.60
CA VAL A 144 -2.92 4.33 2.41
C VAL A 144 -1.95 4.17 1.26
N VAL A 145 -1.81 2.94 0.78
CA VAL A 145 -1.04 2.58 -0.41
C VAL A 145 -1.90 2.84 -1.64
N LEU A 146 -1.33 3.51 -2.63
CA LEU A 146 -2.04 3.87 -3.86
C LEU A 146 -1.67 2.89 -4.96
N LEU A 147 -2.64 2.10 -5.41
CA LEU A 147 -2.49 1.22 -6.56
C LEU A 147 -3.02 1.92 -7.82
N ASN A 148 -2.26 1.84 -8.91
CA ASN A 148 -2.69 2.31 -10.23
C ASN A 148 -1.97 1.48 -11.32
N TYR A 149 -2.23 1.77 -12.58
CA TYR A 149 -1.62 1.11 -13.73
C TYR A 149 -0.75 2.10 -14.51
N ARG A 150 0.39 1.61 -15.01
CA ARG A 150 1.29 2.39 -15.87
C ARG A 150 0.59 2.80 -17.18
N GLU A 151 1.23 3.67 -17.97
CA GLU A 151 0.68 4.15 -19.24
C GLU A 151 0.38 3.03 -20.25
N ASP A 152 1.03 1.86 -20.11
CA ASP A 152 0.72 0.66 -20.90
C ASP A 152 -0.65 0.02 -20.56
N GLY A 153 -1.28 0.43 -19.46
CA GLY A 153 -2.60 -0.01 -19.02
C GLY A 153 -2.66 -1.43 -18.44
N VAL A 154 -1.53 -2.14 -18.34
CA VAL A 154 -1.48 -3.54 -17.89
C VAL A 154 -0.54 -3.76 -16.71
N THR A 155 0.50 -2.95 -16.54
CA THR A 155 1.48 -3.06 -15.45
C THR A 155 0.94 -2.36 -14.19
N PRO A 156 0.52 -3.09 -13.13
CA PRO A 156 0.16 -2.46 -11.88
C PRO A 156 1.40 -1.89 -11.20
N TYR A 157 1.24 -0.79 -10.48
CA TYR A 157 2.27 -0.24 -9.62
C TYR A 157 1.66 0.36 -8.36
N VAL A 158 2.40 0.29 -7.26
CA VAL A 158 2.00 0.92 -6.00
C VAL A 158 2.83 2.15 -5.71
N THR A 159 2.22 3.13 -5.06
CA THR A 159 2.89 4.33 -4.53
C THR A 159 2.75 4.38 -3.01
N VAL A 160 3.87 4.53 -2.31
CA VAL A 160 3.94 4.58 -0.85
C VAL A 160 4.75 5.79 -0.38
N TRP A 161 4.42 6.34 0.79
CA TRP A 161 5.11 7.51 1.32
C TRP A 161 6.45 7.11 1.94
N LYS A 162 7.58 7.46 1.31
CA LYS A 162 8.94 7.17 1.79
C LYS A 162 9.12 7.56 3.27
N HIS A 163 8.70 8.77 3.61
CA HIS A 163 8.87 9.33 4.94
C HIS A 163 7.94 8.70 6.00
N GLY A 164 6.92 7.96 5.56
CA GLY A 164 6.03 7.19 6.43
C GLY A 164 6.54 5.77 6.68
N LEU A 165 7.69 5.37 6.13
CA LEU A 165 8.22 4.02 6.28
C LEU A 165 9.35 3.96 7.31
N GLY A 166 9.33 2.91 8.14
CA GLY A 166 10.47 2.40 8.86
C GLY A 166 11.14 1.28 8.06
N GLU A 167 12.44 1.06 8.30
CA GLU A 167 13.22 0.03 7.61
C GLU A 167 13.73 -1.00 8.60
N THR A 168 13.51 -2.28 8.30
CA THR A 168 14.08 -3.40 9.06
C THR A 168 14.81 -4.35 8.12
N LYS A 169 16.07 -4.67 8.43
CA LYS A 169 16.86 -5.62 7.67
C LYS A 169 16.64 -7.04 8.21
N VAL A 170 16.27 -7.96 7.31
CA VAL A 170 16.09 -9.39 7.56
C VAL A 170 17.04 -10.26 6.74
#